data_AF-A0A4Y2LH31-F1
#
_entry.id   AF-A0A4Y2LH31-F1
#
_cell.length_a   1.000
_cell.length_b   1.000
_cell.length_c   1.000
_cell.angle_alpha   90.00
_cell.angle_beta   90.00
_cell.angle_gamma   90.00
#
_symmetry.space_group_name_H-M   'P 1'
#
loop_
_entity.id
_entity.type
_entity.pdbx_description
1 polymer ?
#
loop_
_entity_poly.entity_id
_entity_poly.type
_entity_poly.pdbx_seq_one_letter_code
_entity_poly.pdbx_strand_id
1 'polypeptide(L)'
;MKQFVKALPKEGECFKYLCGQFPDLSESKLKEGVFVGPDIRKTMKDENFETKMKTNERKAWESFKLVITSFLGNKKDPNYKSIVEEIRKKIQDFRL
;
A
#
# COMPACT_ATOMS: atom_id res chain seq x y z
N MET A 1 -2.98 -3.01 1.92
CA MET A 1 -2.87 -3.02 0.45
C MET A 1 -4.11 -2.43 -0.20
N LYS A 2 -5.30 -3.01 0.05
CA LYS A 2 -6.57 -2.53 -0.53
C LYS A 2 -6.77 -1.01 -0.48
N GLN A 3 -6.70 -0.43 0.72
CA GLN A 3 -6.95 1.02 0.91
C GLN A 3 -5.89 1.90 0.23
N PHE A 4 -4.62 1.47 0.23
CA PHE A 4 -3.53 2.19 -0.43
C PHE A 4 -3.78 2.24 -1.94
N VAL A 5 -4.01 1.08 -2.58
CA VAL A 5 -4.22 1.02 -4.04
C VAL A 5 -5.51 1.72 -4.47
N LYS A 6 -6.57 1.66 -3.65
CA LYS A 6 -7.80 2.44 -3.91
C LYS A 6 -7.54 3.94 -3.95
N ALA A 7 -6.66 4.44 -3.09
CA ALA A 7 -6.36 5.86 -3.01
C ALA A 7 -5.35 6.35 -4.06
N LEU A 8 -4.58 5.46 -4.70
CA LEU A 8 -3.64 5.85 -5.76
C LEU A 8 -4.38 6.49 -6.97
N PRO A 9 -3.82 7.54 -7.58
CA PRO A 9 -4.26 8.03 -8.89
C PRO A 9 -4.15 6.93 -9.94
N LYS A 10 -5.21 6.63 -10.69
CA LYS A 10 -5.24 5.49 -11.63
C LYS A 10 -4.35 5.73 -12.85
N GLU A 11 -4.10 6.99 -13.13
CA GLU A 11 -3.29 7.47 -14.24
C GLU A 11 -1.83 7.73 -13.79
N GLY A 12 -1.58 7.62 -12.48
CA GLY A 12 -0.27 7.78 -11.86
C GLY A 12 0.67 6.62 -12.15
N GLU A 13 1.98 6.91 -12.17
CA GLU A 13 3.03 5.93 -12.48
C GLU A 13 3.02 4.73 -11.53
N CYS A 14 2.79 4.98 -10.23
CA CYS A 14 2.68 3.95 -9.20
C CYS A 14 1.57 2.91 -9.54
N PHE A 15 0.38 3.37 -9.95
CA PHE A 15 -0.71 2.46 -10.31
C PHE A 15 -0.43 1.73 -11.64
N LYS A 16 0.08 2.44 -12.65
CA LYS A 16 0.45 1.83 -13.95
C LYS A 16 1.52 0.75 -13.77
N TYR A 17 2.49 0.97 -12.89
CA TYR A 17 3.51 -0.02 -12.56
C TYR A 17 2.91 -1.26 -11.90
N LEU A 18 1.93 -1.11 -10.99
CA LEU A 18 1.21 -2.25 -10.43
C LEU A 18 0.49 -3.06 -11.51
N CYS A 19 -0.14 -2.42 -12.50
CA CYS A 19 -0.76 -3.12 -13.62
C CYS A 19 0.27 -3.97 -14.39
N GLY A 20 1.47 -3.42 -14.65
CA GLY A 20 2.55 -4.17 -15.30
C GLY A 20 3.13 -5.31 -14.46
N GLN A 21 3.17 -5.17 -13.13
CA GLN A 21 3.67 -6.20 -12.21
C GLN A 21 2.75 -7.40 -12.03
N PHE A 22 1.46 -7.22 -12.30
CA PHE A 22 0.41 -8.22 -12.12
C PHE A 22 -0.45 -8.34 -13.38
N PRO A 23 0.12 -8.81 -14.52
CA PRO A 23 -0.64 -8.92 -15.77
C PRO A 23 -1.79 -9.92 -15.68
N ASP A 24 -1.72 -10.88 -14.76
CA ASP A 24 -2.77 -11.88 -14.51
C ASP A 24 -3.97 -11.31 -13.71
N LEU A 25 -3.81 -10.13 -13.11
CA LEU A 25 -4.90 -9.45 -12.42
C LEU A 25 -5.56 -8.46 -13.37
N SER A 26 -6.90 -8.50 -13.42
CA SER A 26 -7.65 -7.47 -14.14
C SER A 26 -7.45 -6.10 -13.47
N GLU A 27 -7.50 -5.05 -14.28
CA GLU A 27 -7.42 -3.68 -13.78
C GLU A 27 -8.51 -3.38 -12.73
N SER A 28 -9.69 -3.98 -12.87
CA SER A 28 -10.77 -3.86 -11.88
C SER A 28 -10.40 -4.46 -10.52
N LYS A 29 -9.73 -5.62 -10.49
CA LYS A 29 -9.23 -6.23 -9.25
C LYS A 29 -8.14 -5.35 -8.62
N LEU A 30 -7.25 -4.79 -9.43
CA LEU A 30 -6.21 -3.87 -8.97
C LEU A 30 -6.84 -2.58 -8.40
N LYS A 31 -7.78 -1.96 -9.10
CA LYS A 31 -8.53 -0.77 -8.64
C LYS A 31 -9.25 -1.04 -7.32
N GLU A 32 -9.87 -2.21 -7.19
CA GLU A 32 -10.54 -2.62 -5.97
C GLU A 32 -9.57 -3.06 -4.86
N GLY A 33 -8.28 -3.13 -5.15
CA GLY A 33 -7.25 -3.50 -4.20
C GLY A 33 -7.35 -4.95 -3.76
N VAL A 34 -7.78 -5.83 -4.66
CA VAL A 34 -7.90 -7.28 -4.45
C VAL A 34 -6.55 -7.93 -4.70
N PHE A 35 -5.83 -8.21 -3.62
CA PHE A 35 -4.51 -8.86 -3.63
C PHE A 35 -4.53 -10.05 -2.67
N VAL A 36 -3.85 -11.13 -3.03
CA VAL A 36 -3.59 -12.24 -2.10
C VAL A 36 -2.27 -12.02 -1.33
N GLY A 37 -2.05 -12.81 -0.27
CA GLY A 37 -0.85 -12.69 0.56
C GLY A 37 0.48 -12.70 -0.23
N PRO A 38 0.68 -13.61 -1.20
CA PRO A 38 1.85 -13.59 -2.08
C PRO A 38 2.03 -12.27 -2.84
N ASP A 39 0.98 -11.72 -3.43
CA ASP A 39 1.06 -10.46 -4.20
C ASP A 39 1.52 -9.31 -3.30
N ILE A 40 0.94 -9.21 -2.09
CA ILE A 40 1.31 -8.18 -1.12
C ILE A 40 2.79 -8.33 -0.75
N ARG A 41 3.26 -9.55 -0.48
CA ARG A 41 4.67 -9.80 -0.15
C ARG A 41 5.60 -9.48 -1.32
N LYS A 42 5.18 -9.74 -2.56
CA LYS A 42 5.92 -9.37 -3.78
C LYS A 42 6.06 -7.85 -3.86
N THR A 43 4.97 -7.10 -3.75
CA THR A 43 4.99 -5.63 -3.79
C THR A 43 5.80 -5.01 -2.65
N MET A 44 5.69 -5.57 -1.43
CA MET A 44 6.45 -5.10 -0.26
C MET A 44 7.97 -5.23 -0.40
N LYS A 45 8.45 -6.14 -1.25
CA LYS A 45 9.88 -6.39 -1.50
C LYS A 45 10.39 -5.71 -2.77
N ASP A 46 9.50 -5.16 -3.60
CA ASP A 46 9.87 -4.55 -4.87
C ASP A 46 10.35 -3.11 -4.64
N GLU A 47 11.67 -2.93 -4.56
CA GLU A 47 12.27 -1.60 -4.41
C GLU A 47 11.98 -0.69 -5.61
N ASN A 48 11.84 -1.26 -6.81
CA ASN A 48 11.51 -0.49 -8.01
C ASN A 48 10.10 0.09 -7.92
N PHE A 49 9.17 -0.58 -7.24
CA PHE A 49 7.83 -0.03 -7.01
C PHE A 49 7.90 1.30 -6.27
N GLU A 50 8.79 1.42 -5.28
CA GLU A 50 8.91 2.63 -4.49
C GLU A 50 9.53 3.80 -5.26
N THR A 51 10.26 3.51 -6.35
CA THR A 51 10.78 4.54 -7.27
C THR A 51 9.70 5.16 -8.15
N LYS A 52 8.53 4.51 -8.27
CA LYS A 52 7.39 5.00 -9.08
C LYS A 52 6.44 5.90 -8.29
N MET A 53 6.75 6.14 -7.03
CA MET A 53 5.91 6.91 -6.12
C MET A 53 6.31 8.38 -6.11
N LYS A 54 5.31 9.25 -6.12
CA LYS A 54 5.48 10.65 -5.73
C LYS A 54 5.73 10.77 -4.23
N THR A 55 6.20 11.94 -3.77
CA THR A 55 6.55 12.18 -2.37
C THR A 55 5.43 11.84 -1.37
N ASN A 56 4.18 12.18 -1.68
CA ASN A 56 3.03 11.87 -0.83
C ASN A 56 2.69 10.37 -0.84
N GLU A 57 2.72 9.73 -2.00
CA GLU A 57 2.52 8.28 -2.15
C GLU A 57 3.59 7.50 -1.38
N ARG A 58 4.85 7.95 -1.44
CA ARG A 58 6.00 7.37 -0.74
C ARG A 58 5.82 7.44 0.78
N LYS A 59 5.43 8.60 1.32
CA LYS A 59 5.13 8.75 2.76
C LYS A 59 3.99 7.84 3.23
N ALA A 60 2.94 7.72 2.42
CA ALA A 60 1.82 6.82 2.70
C ALA A 60 2.27 5.35 2.62
N TRP A 61 3.10 4.99 1.66
CA TRP A 61 3.66 3.65 1.50
C TRP A 61 4.57 3.27 2.66
N GLU A 62 5.47 4.15 3.10
CA GLU A 62 6.35 3.90 4.25
C GLU A 62 5.56 3.70 5.54
N SER A 63 4.51 4.51 5.76
CA SER A 63 3.58 4.33 6.88
C SER A 63 2.85 2.99 6.78
N PHE A 64 2.43 2.59 5.59
CA PHE A 64 1.81 1.30 5.34
C PHE A 64 2.79 0.13 5.58
N LYS A 65 4.05 0.24 5.13
CA LYS A 65 5.08 -0.77 5.36
C LYS A 65 5.33 -0.97 6.85
N LEU A 66 5.43 0.11 7.61
CA LEU A 66 5.62 0.07 9.06
C LEU A 66 4.50 -0.70 9.77
N VAL A 67 3.25 -0.56 9.32
CA VAL A 67 2.13 -1.38 9.84
C VAL A 67 2.30 -2.83 9.43
N ILE A 68 2.56 -3.10 8.17
CA ILE A 68 2.68 -4.49 7.74
C ILE A 68 3.82 -5.18 8.50
N THR A 69 4.98 -4.55 8.68
CA THR A 69 6.10 -5.15 9.42
C THR A 69 5.86 -5.25 10.92
N SER A 70 5.25 -4.25 11.55
CA SER A 70 4.96 -4.28 12.99
C SER A 70 3.78 -5.21 13.33
N PHE A 71 2.92 -5.56 12.36
CA PHE A 71 1.68 -6.31 12.59
C PHE A 71 1.69 -7.73 12.00
N LEU A 72 2.55 -8.07 11.00
CA LEU A 72 2.63 -9.43 10.42
C LEU A 72 3.46 -10.44 11.22
N GLY A 73 3.96 -10.06 12.40
CA GLY A 73 4.51 -10.99 13.37
C GLY A 73 3.49 -11.37 14.44
N ASN A 74 3.68 -12.49 15.14
CA ASN A 74 2.94 -12.87 16.35
C ASN A 74 3.14 -11.88 17.54
N LYS A 75 3.60 -10.65 17.27
CA LYS A 75 3.89 -9.62 18.24
C LYS A 75 2.76 -8.60 18.20
N LYS A 76 1.97 -8.55 19.27
CA LYS A 76 0.94 -7.53 19.46
C LYS A 76 1.59 -6.33 20.12
N ASP A 77 1.89 -5.29 19.35
CA ASP A 77 2.45 -4.05 19.89
C ASP A 77 1.47 -3.43 20.91
N PRO A 78 1.92 -3.06 22.13
CA PRO A 78 1.06 -2.43 23.14
C PRO A 78 0.34 -1.17 22.64
N ASN A 79 0.94 -0.46 21.68
CA ASN A 79 0.44 0.79 21.11
C ASN A 79 -0.41 0.59 19.84
N TYR A 80 -0.89 -0.64 19.59
CA TYR A 80 -1.71 -1.03 18.45
C TYR A 80 -2.75 0.01 18.02
N LYS A 81 -3.59 0.47 18.96
CA LYS A 81 -4.68 1.40 18.65
C LYS A 81 -4.18 2.74 18.15
N SER A 82 -3.11 3.25 18.76
CA SER A 82 -2.54 4.56 18.41
C SER A 82 -1.95 4.56 16.99
N ILE A 83 -1.20 3.50 16.66
CA ILE A 83 -0.57 3.36 15.34
C ILE A 83 -1.62 3.25 14.22
N VAL A 84 -2.71 2.51 14.46
CA VAL A 84 -3.80 2.37 13.49
C VAL A 84 -4.53 3.70 13.27
N GLU A 85 -4.79 4.48 14.33
CA GLU A 85 -5.48 5.77 14.22
C GLU A 85 -4.63 6.84 13.53
N GLU A 86 -3.33 6.91 13.82
CA GLU A 86 -2.41 7.84 13.16
C GLU A 86 -2.38 7.61 11.64
N ILE A 87 -2.43 6.35 11.22
CA ILE A 87 -2.36 5.96 9.82
C ILE A 87 -3.70 6.15 9.12
N ARG A 88 -4.81 5.92 9.82
CA ARG A 88 -6.13 6.28 9.31
C ARG A 88 -6.18 7.76 8.95
N LYS A 89 -5.65 8.65 9.80
CA LYS A 89 -5.52 10.08 9.51
C LYS A 89 -4.63 10.35 8.29
N LYS A 90 -3.42 9.79 8.25
CA LYS A 90 -2.48 10.00 7.13
C LYS A 90 -3.02 9.51 5.78
N ILE A 91 -3.75 8.39 5.75
CA ILE A 91 -4.41 7.88 4.53
C ILE A 91 -5.57 8.78 4.11
N GLN A 92 -6.26 9.40 5.07
CA GLN A 92 -7.34 10.34 4.80
C GLN A 92 -6.80 11.67 4.27
N ASP A 93 -5.68 12.15 4.80
CA ASP A 93 -4.96 13.33 4.29
C ASP A 93 -4.35 13.08 2.90
N PHE A 94 -3.97 11.83 2.59
CA PHE A 94 -3.52 11.44 1.25
C PHE A 94 -4.62 11.53 0.16
N ARG A 95 -5.90 11.62 0.55
CA ARG A 95 -7.04 11.78 -0.37
C ARG A 95 -7.41 13.23 -0.67
N LEU A 96 -6.82 14.20 0.03
CA LEU A 96 -6.97 15.65 -0.19
C LEU A 96 -5.82 16.18 -1.05
#